data_AF-A0A512A983-F1
#
_entry.id   AF-A0A512A983-F1
#
_cell.length_a   1.000
_cell.length_b   1.000
_cell.length_c   1.000
_cell.angle_alpha   90.00
_cell.angle_beta   90.00
_cell.angle_gamma   90.00
#
_symmetry.space_group_name_H-M   'P 1'
#
loop_
_entity.id
_entity.type
_entity.pdbx_description
1 polymer ?
#
loop_
_entity_poly.entity_id
_entity_poly.type
_entity_poly.pdbx_seq_one_letter_code
_entity_poly.pdbx_strand_id
1 'polypeptide(L)'
;MTLSDQEVRRLQLGLKGNVKKSEGAVINAGTDDKPEYYQIVYRQDSTTQAMAVVPVDNKKGANPNYQETTIVVAGTQMPFENSKEFENQPYFWKKNRDIVDSSERAFFASGGFGIFPGMLTPQSDDIDMLYQITEEKIKSHNGIISNMSGHSQAGPGVAYTASKYGLKQNRTIKVTNFMDFAAKKAVDTGGISKEQVAYLNKNATIYRDSRGDVVFLDGNSGYVPYGKTMRFEVLEGEDGHSPRTPVMKGNKLDVDYYYKRNIFATGMTEKQVRKIAEYKAKTYKVNVAIANYGLEMDKVTPEYYVREYLKEYGPFAPEPSKQELLTLKRRRIDELHASLKTTTGSQMISLREELVRTSAQTAQLQAEVYEQAIKDKLANAKESVSQHITELRSAAYTLAHNLSSGEIEGLLSELSFELAWNTGIEAATLSSANSYQKKMTSIAGKLNKAADRIVEIDQKGSQIFGEL
;
A
#
# COMPACT_ATOMS: atom_id res chain seq x y z
N MET A 1 16.62 -7.11 8.36
CA MET A 1 15.38 -6.83 7.60
C MET A 1 15.73 -5.78 6.55
N THR A 2 14.81 -5.24 5.76
CA THR A 2 15.08 -4.09 4.88
C THR A 2 14.12 -2.98 5.27
N LEU A 3 14.50 -1.72 5.06
CA LEU A 3 13.65 -0.59 5.43
C LEU A 3 12.31 -0.68 4.69
N SER A 4 11.25 -0.34 5.41
CA SER A 4 9.92 -0.18 4.83
C SER A 4 9.87 1.02 3.89
N ASP A 5 8.91 1.03 2.97
CA ASP A 5 8.78 2.14 2.02
C ASP A 5 8.51 3.48 2.73
N GLN A 6 7.80 3.42 3.87
CA GLN A 6 7.54 4.58 4.72
C GLN A 6 8.82 5.15 5.36
N GLU A 7 9.72 4.29 5.83
CA GLU A 7 11.03 4.71 6.36
C GLU A 7 11.90 5.32 5.25
N VAL A 8 11.93 4.69 4.08
CA VAL A 8 12.64 5.22 2.91
C VAL A 8 12.09 6.58 2.47
N ARG A 9 10.76 6.75 2.49
CA ARG A 9 10.13 8.07 2.23
C ARG A 9 10.62 9.12 3.21
N ARG A 10 10.67 8.82 4.52
CA ARG A 10 11.15 9.77 5.54
C ARG A 10 12.58 10.23 5.28
N LEU A 11 13.46 9.31 4.88
CA LEU A 11 14.82 9.65 4.45
C LEU A 11 14.82 10.59 3.24
N GLN A 12 13.97 10.35 2.24
CA GLN A 12 13.81 11.26 1.10
C GLN A 12 13.32 12.65 1.52
N LEU A 13 12.43 12.77 2.51
CA LEU A 13 11.95 14.07 2.98
C LEU A 13 13.08 14.93 3.56
N GLY A 14 13.94 14.31 4.36
CA GLY A 14 15.05 15.00 5.03
C GLY A 14 16.30 15.18 4.17
N LEU A 15 16.36 14.57 2.97
CA LEU A 15 17.59 14.44 2.18
C LEU A 15 18.30 15.77 1.90
N LYS A 16 17.62 16.74 1.26
CA LYS A 16 18.23 18.03 0.87
C LYS A 16 18.81 18.82 2.07
N GLY A 17 18.28 18.61 3.28
CA GLY A 17 18.80 19.21 4.50
C GLY A 17 19.94 18.40 5.14
N ASN A 18 19.78 17.06 5.18
CA ASN A 18 20.71 16.17 5.85
C ASN A 18 21.98 15.90 5.04
N VAL A 19 21.93 15.99 3.71
CA VAL A 19 23.10 15.81 2.83
C VAL A 19 24.21 16.80 3.14
N LYS A 20 23.90 17.94 3.77
CA LYS A 20 24.87 18.97 4.20
C LYS A 20 25.63 18.60 5.47
N LYS A 21 25.22 17.57 6.22
CA LYS A 21 25.91 17.08 7.42
C LYS A 21 27.10 16.19 7.06
N SER A 22 28.11 16.10 7.92
CA SER A 22 29.29 15.27 7.66
C SER A 22 28.98 13.77 7.68
N GLU A 23 29.84 12.97 7.05
CA GLU A 23 29.88 11.52 7.30
C GLU A 23 30.05 11.25 8.80
N GLY A 24 29.42 10.18 9.31
CA GLY A 24 29.34 9.85 10.72
C GLY A 24 28.27 10.61 11.51
N ALA A 25 27.67 11.66 10.96
CA ALA A 25 26.59 12.37 11.64
C ALA A 25 25.33 11.51 11.76
N VAL A 26 24.66 11.58 12.92
CA VAL A 26 23.38 10.89 13.17
C VAL A 26 22.22 11.86 12.91
N ILE A 27 21.25 11.40 12.11
CA ILE A 27 20.03 12.11 11.76
C ILE A 27 18.81 11.42 12.38
N ASN A 28 17.78 12.18 12.73
CA ASN A 28 16.46 11.64 13.05
C ASN A 28 15.57 11.81 11.80
N ALA A 29 15.09 10.71 11.22
CA ALA A 29 14.12 10.73 10.14
C ALA A 29 12.68 10.47 10.63
N GLY A 30 12.52 10.04 11.89
CA GLY A 30 11.24 9.86 12.55
C GLY A 30 10.65 11.18 13.04
N THR A 31 9.70 11.08 13.97
CA THR A 31 9.10 12.23 14.66
C THR A 31 9.75 12.42 16.03
N ASP A 32 9.43 13.53 16.72
CA ASP A 32 9.95 13.76 18.07
C ASP A 32 9.41 12.75 19.09
N ASP A 33 8.16 12.30 18.91
CA ASP A 33 7.50 11.29 19.74
C ASP A 33 7.92 9.85 19.38
N LYS A 34 8.38 9.62 18.15
CA LYS A 34 8.85 8.32 17.65
C LYS A 34 10.10 8.51 16.78
N PRO A 35 11.27 8.72 17.41
CA PRO A 35 12.49 8.97 16.67
C PRO A 35 12.99 7.71 15.97
N GLU A 36 13.54 7.90 14.77
CA GLU A 36 14.17 6.87 13.95
C GLU A 36 15.54 7.40 13.52
N TYR A 37 16.61 6.80 14.07
CA TYR A 37 17.95 7.33 13.93
C TYR A 37 18.75 6.61 12.84
N TYR A 38 19.49 7.40 12.07
CA TYR A 38 20.35 6.89 11.00
C TYR A 38 21.71 7.60 11.02
N GLN A 39 22.78 6.86 10.82
CA GLN A 39 24.13 7.42 10.66
C GLN A 39 24.47 7.54 9.18
N ILE A 40 25.00 8.70 8.77
CA ILE A 40 25.49 8.94 7.41
C ILE A 40 26.79 8.16 7.19
N VAL A 41 26.82 7.27 6.20
CA VAL A 41 28.01 6.52 5.77
C VAL A 41 28.76 7.26 4.68
N TYR A 42 28.03 7.80 3.70
CA TYR A 42 28.58 8.54 2.58
C TYR A 42 27.58 9.58 2.08
N ARG A 43 28.07 10.66 1.48
CA ARG A 43 27.23 11.74 0.94
C ARG A 43 27.85 12.37 -0.31
N GLN A 44 26.98 12.80 -1.20
CA GLN A 44 27.31 13.65 -2.34
C GLN A 44 26.36 14.85 -2.35
N ASP A 45 26.92 16.06 -2.32
CA ASP A 45 26.18 17.33 -2.30
C ASP A 45 26.68 18.22 -3.44
N SER A 46 26.51 17.72 -4.67
CA SER A 46 26.84 18.43 -5.91
C SER A 46 25.60 18.52 -6.80
N THR A 47 25.75 18.41 -8.12
CA THR A 47 24.63 18.25 -9.07
C THR A 47 23.70 17.11 -8.67
N THR A 48 24.28 16.03 -8.14
CA THR A 48 23.53 14.93 -7.51
C THR A 48 23.58 15.10 -6.01
N GLN A 49 22.41 15.22 -5.38
CA GLN A 49 22.28 15.23 -3.93
C GLN A 49 21.85 13.85 -3.46
N ALA A 50 22.75 13.15 -2.77
CA ALA A 50 22.51 11.79 -2.33
C ALA A 50 23.21 11.49 -1.01
N MET A 51 22.65 10.56 -0.25
CA MET A 51 23.30 10.05 0.96
C MET A 51 23.07 8.55 1.10
N ALA A 52 24.09 7.87 1.63
CA ALA A 52 24.02 6.51 2.12
C ALA A 52 23.95 6.54 3.65
N VAL A 53 23.01 5.80 4.23
CA VAL A 53 22.78 5.76 5.67
C VAL A 53 22.63 4.34 6.19
N VAL A 54 22.89 4.15 7.48
CA VAL A 54 22.61 2.91 8.21
C VAL A 54 21.74 3.20 9.44
N PRO A 55 20.76 2.34 9.79
CA PRO A 55 20.01 2.47 11.04
C PRO A 55 20.93 2.38 12.26
N VAL A 56 20.62 3.13 13.30
CA VAL A 56 21.27 3.09 14.63
C VAL A 56 20.23 3.15 15.74
N ASP A 57 20.56 2.63 16.92
CA ASP A 57 19.59 2.48 18.01
C ASP A 57 19.19 3.83 18.65
N ASN A 58 20.06 4.84 18.57
CA ASN A 58 19.87 6.11 19.26
C ASN A 58 20.67 7.26 18.65
N LYS A 59 20.42 8.48 19.15
CA LYS A 59 21.08 9.73 18.74
C LYS A 59 22.61 9.72 18.84
N LYS A 60 23.20 8.83 19.65
CA LYS A 60 24.67 8.69 19.78
C LYS A 60 25.27 7.78 18.70
N GLY A 61 24.46 7.13 17.87
CA GLY A 61 24.95 6.25 16.81
C GLY A 61 25.32 4.84 17.27
N ALA A 62 24.71 4.34 18.36
CA ALA A 62 25.00 2.99 18.84
C ALA A 62 24.47 1.91 17.88
N ASN A 63 25.23 0.82 17.76
CA ASN A 63 24.88 -0.38 16.99
C ASN A 63 24.47 -0.11 15.53
N PRO A 64 25.33 0.49 14.70
CA PRO A 64 25.05 0.71 13.29
C PRO A 64 24.79 -0.60 12.54
N ASN A 65 23.62 -0.70 11.91
CA ASN A 65 23.21 -1.87 11.15
C ASN A 65 23.61 -1.76 9.67
N TYR A 66 24.84 -2.15 9.35
CA TYR A 66 25.38 -2.13 7.99
C TYR A 66 24.73 -3.16 7.04
N GLN A 67 23.92 -4.09 7.54
CA GLN A 67 23.11 -4.98 6.68
C GLN A 67 21.90 -4.26 6.07
N GLU A 68 21.55 -3.09 6.61
CA GLU A 68 20.40 -2.29 6.19
C GLU A 68 20.83 -0.95 5.56
N THR A 69 22.03 -0.93 4.95
CA THR A 69 22.53 0.28 4.29
C THR A 69 21.57 0.69 3.18
N THR A 70 21.16 1.96 3.23
CA THR A 70 20.16 2.55 2.34
C THR A 70 20.73 3.76 1.62
N ILE A 71 20.61 3.79 0.29
CA ILE A 71 20.96 4.95 -0.53
C ILE A 71 19.68 5.71 -0.90
N VAL A 72 19.65 7.02 -0.67
CA VAL A 72 18.58 7.91 -1.14
C VAL A 72 19.15 9.03 -2.00
N VAL A 73 18.48 9.32 -3.12
CA VAL A 73 18.92 10.29 -4.14
C VAL A 73 17.77 11.25 -4.45
N ALA A 74 18.05 12.55 -4.40
CA ALA A 74 17.07 13.60 -4.65
C ALA A 74 16.86 13.81 -6.16
N GLY A 75 15.70 14.32 -6.55
CA GLY A 75 15.50 14.86 -7.89
C GLY A 75 16.26 16.18 -8.09
N THR A 76 16.68 16.44 -9.33
CA THR A 76 17.22 17.74 -9.77
C THR A 76 16.16 18.83 -9.58
N GLN A 77 16.56 20.04 -9.17
CA GLN A 77 15.66 21.20 -9.16
C GLN A 77 15.20 21.48 -10.60
N MET A 78 13.88 21.43 -10.83
CA MET A 78 13.30 21.98 -12.05
C MET A 78 13.55 23.50 -12.02
N PRO A 79 13.91 24.16 -13.16
CA PRO A 79 14.18 25.60 -13.21
C PRO A 79 13.03 26.50 -12.71
N PHE A 80 11.85 25.93 -12.49
CA PHE A 80 10.61 26.63 -12.15
C PHE A 80 10.15 26.43 -10.70
N GLU A 81 10.85 25.66 -9.87
CA GLU A 81 10.44 25.38 -8.47
C GLU A 81 10.52 26.61 -7.55
N ASN A 82 11.30 27.65 -7.91
CA ASN A 82 11.58 28.81 -7.07
C ASN A 82 11.16 30.16 -7.66
N SER A 83 10.49 30.22 -8.82
CA SER A 83 10.01 31.51 -9.31
C SER A 83 8.73 31.90 -8.57
N LYS A 84 8.77 33.04 -7.87
CA LYS A 84 7.61 33.70 -7.26
C LYS A 84 6.46 34.00 -8.24
N GLU A 85 6.68 33.78 -9.53
CA GLU A 85 5.66 33.84 -10.59
C GLU A 85 4.71 32.63 -10.60
N PHE A 86 5.04 31.50 -9.97
CA PHE A 86 4.16 30.32 -9.88
C PHE A 86 3.23 30.34 -8.65
N GLU A 87 3.45 31.21 -7.66
CA GLU A 87 2.62 31.26 -6.44
C GLU A 87 1.25 31.90 -6.66
N ASN A 88 1.05 32.62 -7.76
CA ASN A 88 -0.22 33.24 -8.10
C ASN A 88 -0.46 33.11 -9.61
N GLN A 89 -1.25 32.12 -10.07
CA GLN A 89 -2.28 32.21 -11.14
C GLN A 89 -2.59 30.85 -11.82
N PRO A 90 -3.79 30.69 -12.44
CA PRO A 90 -4.28 29.42 -13.00
C PRO A 90 -3.60 29.00 -14.30
N TYR A 91 -3.43 27.69 -14.45
CA TYR A 91 -2.65 26.93 -15.46
C TYR A 91 -3.09 27.05 -16.94
N PHE A 92 -3.27 28.24 -17.54
CA PHE A 92 -3.49 28.34 -18.99
C PHE A 92 -2.88 29.62 -19.60
N TRP A 93 -1.87 29.46 -20.49
CA TRP A 93 -1.18 30.50 -21.32
C TRP A 93 -0.15 31.37 -20.55
N LYS A 94 1.04 31.78 -21.04
CA LYS A 94 1.64 31.83 -22.39
C LYS A 94 3.18 32.04 -22.31
N LYS A 95 3.86 31.51 -23.32
CA LYS A 95 5.08 31.96 -24.05
C LYS A 95 5.76 33.28 -23.64
N ASN A 96 7.10 33.21 -23.62
CA ASN A 96 8.15 34.25 -23.63
C ASN A 96 8.74 34.63 -22.25
N ARG A 97 9.97 34.20 -21.95
CA ARG A 97 11.18 35.06 -22.02
C ARG A 97 12.46 34.36 -21.53
N ASP A 98 13.55 34.91 -22.02
CA ASP A 98 14.96 34.69 -21.69
C ASP A 98 15.28 34.86 -20.20
N ILE A 99 16.19 34.04 -19.65
CA ILE A 99 17.37 34.42 -18.83
C ILE A 99 18.11 33.16 -18.35
N VAL A 100 19.43 33.22 -18.51
CA VAL A 100 20.48 32.22 -18.29
C VAL A 100 20.76 31.99 -16.79
N ASP A 101 20.83 30.73 -16.32
CA ASP A 101 21.88 30.28 -15.36
C ASP A 101 21.97 28.76 -15.17
N SER A 102 23.13 28.27 -14.71
CA SER A 102 23.62 26.87 -14.61
C SER A 102 22.66 25.70 -14.31
N SER A 103 21.53 25.89 -13.60
CA SER A 103 20.47 24.88 -13.45
C SER A 103 19.72 24.60 -14.76
N GLU A 104 19.57 25.63 -15.60
CA GLU A 104 19.12 25.50 -16.98
C GLU A 104 20.12 24.68 -17.79
N ARG A 105 21.44 24.78 -17.56
CA ARG A 105 22.40 23.97 -18.33
C ARG A 105 22.33 22.50 -17.98
N ALA A 106 22.02 22.10 -16.75
CA ALA A 106 21.76 20.69 -16.43
C ALA A 106 20.41 20.20 -17.00
N PHE A 107 19.38 21.06 -16.98
CA PHE A 107 18.04 20.83 -17.55
C PHE A 107 18.03 20.81 -19.10
N PHE A 108 18.87 21.63 -19.75
CA PHE A 108 19.11 21.67 -21.19
C PHE A 108 20.21 20.71 -21.64
N ALA A 109 21.14 20.29 -20.76
CA ALA A 109 22.10 19.21 -21.04
C ALA A 109 21.47 17.82 -20.85
N SER A 110 20.41 17.69 -20.03
CA SER A 110 19.44 16.57 -20.15
C SER A 110 18.55 16.70 -21.38
N GLY A 111 18.85 17.66 -22.28
CA GLY A 111 17.99 18.25 -23.29
C GLY A 111 16.71 18.82 -22.71
N GLY A 112 16.28 20.00 -23.14
CA GLY A 112 14.87 20.35 -23.03
C GLY A 112 14.06 19.41 -23.92
N PHE A 113 13.90 18.14 -23.51
CA PHE A 113 13.52 16.88 -24.21
C PHE A 113 14.62 15.78 -24.43
N GLY A 114 15.83 15.84 -23.87
CA GLY A 114 16.99 15.04 -24.34
C GLY A 114 17.53 13.92 -23.44
N ILE A 115 16.76 12.85 -23.26
CA ILE A 115 17.38 11.52 -23.28
C ILE A 115 17.71 11.21 -24.76
N PHE A 116 18.98 11.04 -25.11
CA PHE A 116 19.38 10.51 -26.41
C PHE A 116 19.17 8.98 -26.44
N PRO A 117 19.03 8.35 -27.63
CA PRO A 117 18.93 6.89 -27.72
C PRO A 117 20.12 6.22 -27.01
N GLY A 118 19.85 5.49 -25.91
CA GLY A 118 20.82 4.69 -25.18
C GLY A 118 21.28 5.24 -23.82
N MET A 119 20.79 6.40 -23.35
CA MET A 119 21.35 7.03 -22.14
C MET A 119 20.34 7.20 -20.99
N LEU A 120 20.82 7.00 -19.76
CA LEU A 120 20.17 7.47 -18.54
C LEU A 120 20.54 8.94 -18.29
N THR A 121 19.92 9.60 -17.30
CA THR A 121 20.30 10.98 -16.93
C THR A 121 21.77 11.02 -16.48
N PRO A 122 22.50 12.15 -16.64
CA PRO A 122 23.89 12.29 -16.14
C PRO A 122 24.08 11.95 -14.65
N GLN A 123 23.00 12.03 -13.85
CA GLN A 123 23.00 11.58 -12.46
C GLN A 123 23.25 10.07 -12.30
N SER A 124 23.07 9.26 -13.33
CA SER A 124 23.20 7.81 -13.22
C SER A 124 24.63 7.35 -13.01
N ASP A 125 25.60 8.07 -13.57
CA ASP A 125 27.03 7.83 -13.33
C ASP A 125 27.41 8.22 -11.88
N ASP A 126 26.89 9.35 -11.39
CA ASP A 126 27.04 9.76 -10.00
C ASP A 126 26.42 8.73 -9.04
N ILE A 127 25.24 8.20 -9.35
CA ILE A 127 24.55 7.18 -8.53
C ILE A 127 25.32 5.85 -8.54
N ASP A 128 25.89 5.44 -9.68
CA ASP A 128 26.75 4.25 -9.77
C ASP A 128 28.03 4.43 -8.94
N MET A 129 28.66 5.60 -9.01
CA MET A 129 29.84 5.92 -8.21
C MET A 129 29.53 5.95 -6.72
N LEU A 130 28.43 6.61 -6.33
CA LEU A 130 27.93 6.64 -4.96
C LEU A 130 27.72 5.23 -4.41
N TYR A 131 27.15 4.33 -5.21
CA TYR A 131 26.99 2.92 -4.85
C TYR A 131 28.33 2.25 -4.56
N GLN A 132 29.30 2.36 -5.48
CA GLN A 132 30.61 1.71 -5.35
C GLN A 132 31.38 2.22 -4.13
N ILE A 133 31.38 3.54 -3.90
CA ILE A 133 32.05 4.15 -2.73
C ILE A 133 31.38 3.70 -1.43
N THR A 134 30.04 3.66 -1.42
CA THR A 134 29.28 3.18 -0.26
C THR A 134 29.63 1.72 0.03
N GLU A 135 29.65 0.86 -0.99
CA GLU A 135 30.01 -0.56 -0.87
C GLU A 135 31.41 -0.74 -0.28
N GLU A 136 32.41 0.02 -0.74
CA GLU A 136 33.76 -0.06 -0.20
C GLU A 136 33.84 0.45 1.26
N LYS A 137 33.10 1.50 1.62
CA LYS A 137 33.05 2.04 3.00
C LYS A 137 32.42 1.08 4.01
N ILE A 138 31.42 0.30 3.60
CA ILE A 138 30.73 -0.65 4.50
C ILE A 138 31.38 -2.04 4.52
N LYS A 139 32.33 -2.31 3.63
CA LYS A 139 32.98 -3.62 3.46
C LYS A 139 33.70 -4.10 4.72
N SER A 140 34.39 -3.22 5.44
CA SER A 140 35.05 -3.54 6.72
C SER A 140 34.06 -3.93 7.83
N HIS A 141 32.78 -3.60 7.66
CA HIS A 141 31.69 -3.93 8.57
C HIS A 141 30.85 -5.12 8.08
N ASN A 142 31.32 -5.83 7.04
CA ASN A 142 30.57 -6.88 6.35
C ASN A 142 29.18 -6.41 5.87
N GLY A 143 29.05 -5.13 5.53
CA GLY A 143 27.77 -4.50 5.19
C GLY A 143 27.31 -4.78 3.76
N ILE A 144 26.01 -4.57 3.52
CA ILE A 144 25.39 -4.64 2.19
C ILE A 144 24.49 -3.43 1.96
N ILE A 145 24.35 -3.02 0.69
CA ILE A 145 23.34 -2.05 0.26
C ILE A 145 22.03 -2.80 -0.01
N SER A 146 21.08 -2.65 0.90
CA SER A 146 19.82 -3.41 0.87
C SER A 146 18.65 -2.65 0.25
N ASN A 147 18.73 -1.31 0.27
CA ASN A 147 17.70 -0.41 -0.22
C ASN A 147 18.30 0.71 -1.08
N MET A 148 17.60 1.09 -2.15
CA MET A 148 17.88 2.31 -2.90
C MET A 148 16.58 3.07 -3.21
N SER A 149 16.65 4.39 -3.26
CA SER A 149 15.52 5.27 -3.57
C SER A 149 15.94 6.47 -4.39
N GLY A 150 15.18 6.77 -5.44
CA GLY A 150 15.27 7.99 -6.22
C GLY A 150 13.96 8.78 -6.19
N HIS A 151 14.07 10.09 -6.41
CA HIS A 151 12.95 10.97 -6.67
C HIS A 151 13.09 11.61 -8.06
N SER A 152 11.99 11.70 -8.81
CA SER A 152 11.94 12.38 -10.10
C SER A 152 12.98 11.84 -11.10
N GLN A 153 13.89 12.69 -11.60
CA GLN A 153 14.91 12.35 -12.59
C GLN A 153 15.95 11.34 -12.09
N ALA A 154 16.12 11.21 -10.76
CA ALA A 154 17.02 10.24 -10.16
C ALA A 154 16.42 8.82 -10.13
N GLY A 155 15.09 8.69 -10.26
CA GLY A 155 14.38 7.42 -10.19
C GLY A 155 14.93 6.35 -11.15
N PRO A 156 14.99 6.61 -12.48
CA PRO A 156 15.55 5.66 -13.44
C PRO A 156 17.02 5.31 -13.19
N GLY A 157 17.85 6.27 -12.76
CA GLY A 157 19.26 6.02 -12.42
C GLY A 157 19.40 5.07 -11.23
N VAL A 158 18.60 5.29 -10.18
CA VAL A 158 18.54 4.37 -9.03
C VAL A 158 18.05 2.97 -9.45
N ALA A 159 17.01 2.89 -10.27
CA ALA A 159 16.48 1.61 -10.75
C ALA A 159 17.53 0.84 -11.58
N TYR A 160 18.28 1.55 -12.45
CA TYR A 160 19.39 0.98 -13.18
C TYR A 160 20.50 0.46 -12.26
N THR A 161 21.01 1.29 -11.35
CA THR A 161 22.12 0.92 -10.45
C THR A 161 21.73 -0.26 -9.55
N ALA A 162 20.56 -0.21 -8.93
CA ALA A 162 20.08 -1.29 -8.07
C ALA A 162 19.95 -2.62 -8.83
N SER A 163 19.38 -2.60 -10.04
CA SER A 163 19.24 -3.81 -10.85
C SER A 163 20.59 -4.34 -11.37
N LYS A 164 21.50 -3.45 -11.80
CA LYS A 164 22.86 -3.81 -12.24
C LYS A 164 23.60 -4.57 -11.15
N TYR A 165 23.67 -4.01 -9.94
CA TYR A 165 24.42 -4.64 -8.85
C TYR A 165 23.67 -5.81 -8.20
N GLY A 166 22.34 -5.73 -8.12
CA GLY A 166 21.53 -6.84 -7.63
C GLY A 166 21.72 -8.11 -8.48
N LEU A 167 21.69 -7.97 -9.81
CA LEU A 167 21.99 -9.06 -10.74
C LEU A 167 23.45 -9.52 -10.62
N LYS A 168 24.41 -8.58 -10.68
CA LYS A 168 25.85 -8.90 -10.60
C LYS A 168 26.24 -9.68 -9.34
N GLN A 169 25.59 -9.37 -8.22
CA GLN A 169 25.93 -9.93 -6.91
C GLN A 169 24.96 -11.03 -6.47
N ASN A 170 23.99 -11.39 -7.32
CA ASN A 170 22.94 -12.35 -7.01
C ASN A 170 22.25 -12.06 -5.67
N ARG A 171 21.93 -10.78 -5.42
CA ARG A 171 21.22 -10.33 -4.21
C ARG A 171 20.07 -9.38 -4.52
N THR A 172 19.12 -9.35 -3.60
CA THR A 172 18.00 -8.42 -3.68
C THR A 172 18.40 -7.06 -3.14
N ILE A 173 18.20 -6.03 -3.95
CA ILE A 173 18.28 -4.62 -3.57
C ILE A 173 16.87 -4.07 -3.80
N LYS A 174 16.20 -3.73 -2.70
CA LYS A 174 14.84 -3.19 -2.75
C LYS A 174 14.88 -1.76 -3.28
N VAL A 175 14.06 -1.46 -4.28
CA VAL A 175 13.92 -0.11 -4.84
C VAL A 175 12.58 0.49 -4.41
N THR A 176 12.61 1.69 -3.84
CA THR A 176 11.41 2.45 -3.47
C THR A 176 11.56 3.86 -4.04
N ASN A 177 11.00 4.12 -5.21
CA ASN A 177 11.11 5.43 -5.84
C ASN A 177 9.83 6.25 -5.78
N PHE A 178 9.97 7.56 -5.99
CA PHE A 178 8.88 8.53 -5.98
C PHE A 178 8.92 9.37 -7.26
N MET A 179 7.83 9.38 -8.02
CA MET A 179 7.61 10.26 -9.17
C MET A 179 8.61 10.13 -10.31
N ASP A 180 9.03 8.91 -10.65
CA ASP A 180 10.06 8.65 -11.66
C ASP A 180 9.79 9.36 -12.98
N PHE A 181 10.67 10.31 -13.32
CA PHE A 181 10.58 11.11 -14.53
C PHE A 181 11.33 10.41 -15.67
N ALA A 182 10.70 10.30 -16.84
CA ALA A 182 11.29 9.72 -18.05
C ALA A 182 11.70 8.22 -17.97
N ALA A 183 11.07 7.46 -17.06
CA ALA A 183 11.28 6.03 -16.90
C ALA A 183 10.96 5.21 -18.17
N LYS A 184 9.87 5.56 -18.88
CA LYS A 184 9.53 4.92 -20.17
C LYS A 184 10.65 5.06 -21.18
N LYS A 185 11.16 6.28 -21.33
CA LYS A 185 12.23 6.58 -22.29
C LYS A 185 13.51 5.82 -21.96
N ALA A 186 13.88 5.71 -20.68
CA ALA A 186 15.03 4.91 -20.24
C ALA A 186 14.95 3.43 -20.65
N VAL A 187 13.76 2.82 -20.62
CA VAL A 187 13.57 1.44 -21.09
C VAL A 187 13.51 1.35 -22.61
N ASP A 188 12.72 2.22 -23.26
CA ASP A 188 12.53 2.20 -24.71
C ASP A 188 13.85 2.40 -25.47
N THR A 189 14.76 3.21 -24.90
CA THR A 189 16.08 3.44 -25.49
C THR A 189 17.14 2.42 -25.06
N GLY A 190 16.79 1.42 -24.27
CA GLY A 190 17.71 0.36 -23.82
C GLY A 190 18.65 0.74 -22.66
N GLY A 191 18.46 1.91 -22.03
CA GLY A 191 19.23 2.31 -20.84
C GLY A 191 18.93 1.44 -19.61
N ILE A 192 17.74 0.83 -19.55
CA ILE A 192 17.40 -0.26 -18.63
C ILE A 192 17.03 -1.47 -19.48
N SER A 193 17.79 -2.56 -19.35
CA SER A 193 17.61 -3.77 -20.16
C SER A 193 16.35 -4.54 -19.77
N LYS A 194 15.90 -5.47 -20.62
CA LYS A 194 14.76 -6.36 -20.32
C LYS A 194 15.00 -7.22 -19.06
N GLU A 195 16.24 -7.65 -18.84
CA GLU A 195 16.62 -8.42 -17.65
C GLU A 195 16.53 -7.54 -16.39
N GLN A 196 16.98 -6.29 -16.47
CA GLN A 196 16.84 -5.32 -15.39
C GLN A 196 15.37 -4.99 -15.11
N VAL A 197 14.52 -4.86 -16.15
CA VAL A 197 13.07 -4.70 -15.96
C VAL A 197 12.47 -5.91 -15.22
N ALA A 198 12.86 -7.14 -15.60
CA ALA A 198 12.39 -8.35 -14.92
C ALA A 198 12.83 -8.40 -13.45
N TYR A 199 14.04 -7.94 -13.14
CA TYR A 199 14.52 -7.75 -11.78
C TYR A 199 13.68 -6.71 -11.03
N LEU A 200 13.49 -5.54 -11.62
CA LEU A 200 12.75 -4.43 -11.00
C LEU A 200 11.28 -4.78 -10.75
N ASN A 201 10.63 -5.53 -11.65
CA ASN A 201 9.25 -5.99 -11.45
C ASN A 201 9.06 -6.84 -10.18
N LYS A 202 10.13 -7.46 -9.66
CA LYS A 202 10.11 -8.22 -8.40
C LYS A 202 10.53 -7.37 -7.20
N ASN A 203 11.39 -6.38 -7.42
CA ASN A 203 12.16 -5.74 -6.35
C ASN A 203 11.90 -4.23 -6.19
N ALA A 204 11.11 -3.61 -7.08
CA ALA A 204 10.85 -2.17 -7.10
C ALA A 204 9.38 -1.82 -6.85
N THR A 205 9.15 -0.80 -6.04
CA THR A 205 7.86 -0.13 -5.87
C THR A 205 8.00 1.35 -6.21
N ILE A 206 7.14 1.85 -7.08
CA ILE A 206 7.19 3.21 -7.62
C ILE A 206 5.91 3.95 -7.23
N TYR A 207 6.03 4.99 -6.43
CA TYR A 207 4.90 5.82 -5.98
C TYR A 207 4.70 6.99 -6.92
N ARG A 208 3.46 7.17 -7.42
CA ARG A 208 3.11 8.22 -8.38
C ARG A 208 1.80 8.90 -8.05
N ASP A 209 1.73 10.20 -8.31
CA ASP A 209 0.47 10.92 -8.28
C ASP A 209 -0.42 10.50 -9.46
N SER A 210 -1.72 10.77 -9.34
CA SER A 210 -2.69 10.46 -10.39
C SER A 210 -2.83 11.57 -11.45
N ARG A 211 -2.33 12.78 -11.18
CA ARG A 211 -2.45 13.92 -12.11
C ARG A 211 -1.34 13.90 -13.16
N GLY A 212 -0.26 13.17 -12.90
CA GLY A 212 0.96 13.21 -13.68
C GLY A 212 1.66 14.56 -13.54
N ASP A 213 1.55 15.21 -12.38
CA ASP A 213 2.14 16.52 -12.12
C ASP A 213 3.64 16.49 -12.43
N VAL A 214 4.12 17.45 -13.23
CA VAL A 214 5.50 17.53 -13.76
C VAL A 214 5.87 16.39 -14.71
N VAL A 215 5.54 15.14 -14.40
CA VAL A 215 5.93 13.97 -15.22
C VAL A 215 5.25 13.95 -16.58
N PHE A 216 4.10 14.63 -16.77
CA PHE A 216 3.50 14.78 -18.11
C PHE A 216 4.44 15.47 -19.11
N LEU A 217 5.39 16.29 -18.63
CA LEU A 217 6.39 16.99 -19.45
C LEU A 217 7.43 16.03 -20.05
N ASP A 218 7.49 14.77 -19.61
CA ASP A 218 8.42 13.77 -20.13
C ASP A 218 8.03 13.21 -21.52
N GLY A 219 6.89 13.67 -22.08
CA GLY A 219 6.36 13.23 -23.37
C GLY A 219 5.73 11.83 -23.37
N ASN A 220 5.67 11.18 -22.21
CA ASN A 220 5.18 9.82 -22.00
C ASN A 220 4.13 9.73 -20.88
N SER A 221 3.57 10.88 -20.47
CA SER A 221 2.59 10.98 -19.37
C SER A 221 3.11 10.38 -18.06
N GLY A 222 4.42 10.44 -17.84
CA GLY A 222 5.06 9.87 -16.67
C GLY A 222 5.01 8.35 -16.59
N TYR A 223 4.79 7.62 -17.69
CA TYR A 223 4.69 6.15 -17.68
C TYR A 223 5.99 5.49 -17.17
N VAL A 224 5.84 4.42 -16.39
CA VAL A 224 6.94 3.72 -15.71
C VAL A 224 6.77 2.23 -16.03
N PRO A 225 7.62 1.68 -16.92
CA PRO A 225 7.50 0.32 -17.46
C PRO A 225 8.14 -0.76 -16.57
N TYR A 226 8.46 -0.46 -15.31
CA TYR A 226 9.10 -1.38 -14.39
C TYR A 226 8.56 -1.23 -12.96
N GLY A 227 8.71 -2.28 -12.17
CA GLY A 227 8.30 -2.28 -10.78
C GLY A 227 6.78 -2.25 -10.59
N LYS A 228 6.37 -2.38 -9.32
CA LYS A 228 4.97 -2.21 -8.92
C LYS A 228 4.67 -0.72 -8.77
N THR A 229 3.74 -0.21 -9.57
CA THR A 229 3.27 1.17 -9.41
C THR A 229 2.21 1.26 -8.32
N MET A 230 2.34 2.24 -7.44
CA MET A 230 1.33 2.65 -6.48
C MET A 230 0.88 4.07 -6.83
N ARG A 231 -0.37 4.22 -7.29
CA ARG A 231 -0.94 5.54 -7.58
C ARG A 231 -1.74 6.07 -6.40
N PHE A 232 -1.70 7.38 -6.21
CA PHE A 232 -2.51 8.06 -5.22
C PHE A 232 -3.06 9.37 -5.80
N GLU A 233 -4.31 9.67 -5.47
CA GLU A 233 -4.95 10.92 -5.85
C GLU A 233 -4.39 12.08 -5.01
N VAL A 234 -4.19 13.22 -5.67
CA VAL A 234 -3.66 14.44 -5.06
C VAL A 234 -4.75 15.50 -5.04
N LEU A 235 -4.92 16.16 -3.89
CA LEU A 235 -5.92 17.22 -3.75
C LEU A 235 -5.50 18.47 -4.53
N GLU A 236 -6.49 19.27 -4.93
CA GLU A 236 -6.24 20.56 -5.56
C GLU A 236 -5.39 21.46 -4.64
N GLY A 237 -4.36 22.10 -5.19
CA GLY A 237 -3.43 22.94 -4.44
C GLY A 237 -2.29 22.21 -3.72
N GLU A 238 -2.30 20.88 -3.64
CA GLU A 238 -1.15 20.11 -3.15
C GLU A 238 -0.11 19.91 -4.27
N ASP A 239 1.17 19.85 -3.93
CA ASP A 239 2.23 19.45 -4.87
C ASP A 239 2.20 17.94 -5.06
N GLY A 240 1.77 17.45 -6.23
CA GLY A 240 1.74 16.02 -6.51
C GLY A 240 3.12 15.42 -6.78
N HIS A 241 4.09 16.22 -7.22
CA HIS A 241 5.43 15.74 -7.62
C HIS A 241 6.42 15.66 -6.44
N SER A 242 5.91 15.59 -5.21
CA SER A 242 6.72 15.52 -3.99
C SER A 242 6.78 14.11 -3.41
N PRO A 243 7.94 13.67 -2.89
CA PRO A 243 7.99 12.51 -2.00
C PRO A 243 7.17 12.72 -0.72
N ARG A 244 6.78 13.97 -0.40
CA ARG A 244 5.94 14.33 0.77
C ARG A 244 4.47 14.01 0.57
N THR A 245 3.97 13.90 -0.65
CA THR A 245 2.54 13.80 -0.93
C THR A 245 1.93 12.45 -0.59
N PRO A 246 2.56 11.29 -0.91
CA PRO A 246 1.93 10.00 -0.61
C PRO A 246 1.83 9.79 0.90
N VAL A 247 0.63 9.49 1.38
CA VAL A 247 0.41 8.98 2.74
C VAL A 247 0.56 7.47 2.75
N MET A 248 1.50 6.99 3.55
CA MET A 248 1.98 5.61 3.52
C MET A 248 1.84 4.93 4.88
N LYS A 249 1.65 3.61 4.87
CA LYS A 249 1.60 2.74 6.05
C LYS A 249 2.43 1.49 5.79
N GLY A 250 3.69 1.49 6.27
CA GLY A 250 4.66 0.45 5.95
C GLY A 250 5.03 0.43 4.46
N ASN A 251 4.81 -0.70 3.79
CA ASN A 251 5.14 -0.92 2.36
C ASN A 251 3.97 -0.68 1.40
N LYS A 252 3.01 0.17 1.78
CA LYS A 252 1.82 0.47 0.98
C LYS A 252 1.28 1.87 1.27
N LEU A 253 0.36 2.32 0.43
CA LEU A 253 -0.46 3.50 0.69
C LEU A 253 -1.40 3.26 1.88
N ASP A 254 -1.64 4.30 2.68
CA ASP A 254 -2.61 4.24 3.78
C ASP A 254 -4.04 4.36 3.24
N VAL A 255 -4.59 3.26 2.72
CA VAL A 255 -5.92 3.21 2.10
C VAL A 255 -7.02 3.83 2.99
N ASP A 256 -6.92 3.67 4.31
CA ASP A 256 -7.88 4.25 5.25
C ASP A 256 -7.85 5.78 5.23
N TYR A 257 -6.66 6.39 5.10
CA TYR A 257 -6.50 7.84 4.97
C TYR A 257 -7.21 8.38 3.73
N TYR A 258 -6.99 7.74 2.57
CA TYR A 258 -7.55 8.14 1.28
C TYR A 258 -9.07 7.92 1.24
N TYR A 259 -9.53 6.77 1.72
CA TYR A 259 -10.95 6.44 1.78
C TYR A 259 -11.75 7.43 2.62
N LYS A 260 -11.24 7.83 3.80
CA LYS A 260 -11.89 8.83 4.66
C LYS A 260 -11.99 10.23 4.03
N ARG A 261 -11.20 10.50 3.00
CA ARG A 261 -11.14 11.78 2.28
C ARG A 261 -11.83 11.75 0.92
N ASN A 262 -12.49 10.64 0.58
CA ASN A 262 -13.14 10.45 -0.72
C ASN A 262 -12.21 10.67 -1.93
N ILE A 263 -10.95 10.23 -1.80
CA ILE A 263 -9.94 10.29 -2.84
C ILE A 263 -9.36 8.89 -3.09
N PHE A 264 -8.97 8.60 -4.32
CA PHE A 264 -8.54 7.27 -4.73
C PHE A 264 -7.07 6.98 -4.41
N ALA A 265 -6.78 5.70 -4.17
CA ALA A 265 -5.43 5.18 -4.02
C ALA A 265 -5.37 3.72 -4.44
N THR A 266 -4.23 3.28 -5.00
CA THR A 266 -3.99 1.87 -5.33
C THR A 266 -4.14 1.02 -4.06
N GLY A 267 -4.87 -0.09 -4.20
CA GLY A 267 -5.14 -1.02 -3.10
C GLY A 267 -6.49 -0.84 -2.42
N MET A 268 -7.39 -0.04 -2.98
CA MET A 268 -8.79 0.03 -2.53
C MET A 268 -9.60 -1.18 -2.98
N THR A 269 -10.54 -1.61 -2.14
CA THR A 269 -11.52 -2.64 -2.50
C THR A 269 -12.62 -2.06 -3.37
N GLU A 270 -13.38 -2.92 -4.07
CA GLU A 270 -14.50 -2.47 -4.91
C GLU A 270 -15.50 -1.62 -4.13
N LYS A 271 -15.85 -2.05 -2.90
CA LYS A 271 -16.78 -1.32 -2.04
C LYS A 271 -16.27 0.08 -1.67
N GLN A 272 -14.97 0.21 -1.41
CA GLN A 272 -14.36 1.51 -1.14
C GLN A 272 -14.42 2.41 -2.37
N VAL A 273 -14.04 1.90 -3.54
CA VAL A 273 -14.05 2.65 -4.79
C VAL A 273 -15.46 3.11 -5.15
N ARG A 274 -16.47 2.24 -5.08
CA ARG A 274 -17.86 2.59 -5.41
C ARG A 274 -18.41 3.71 -4.53
N LYS A 275 -18.12 3.68 -3.23
CA LYS A 275 -18.57 4.75 -2.31
C LYS A 275 -17.93 6.10 -2.64
N ILE A 276 -16.64 6.10 -2.99
CA ILE A 276 -15.94 7.31 -3.41
C ILE A 276 -16.49 7.80 -4.76
N ALA A 277 -16.76 6.89 -5.69
CA ALA A 277 -17.34 7.19 -6.99
C ALA A 277 -18.74 7.84 -6.86
N GLU A 278 -19.60 7.30 -5.99
CA GLU A 278 -20.90 7.90 -5.64
C GLU A 278 -20.75 9.32 -5.08
N TYR A 279 -19.80 9.52 -4.16
CA TYR A 279 -19.51 10.84 -3.62
C TYR A 279 -19.07 11.80 -4.72
N LYS A 280 -18.07 11.43 -5.52
CA LYS A 280 -17.51 12.27 -6.60
C LYS A 280 -18.60 12.63 -7.61
N ALA A 281 -19.38 11.66 -8.08
CA ALA A 281 -20.51 11.86 -8.99
C ALA A 281 -21.56 12.83 -8.44
N LYS A 282 -21.94 12.68 -7.16
CA LYS A 282 -22.91 13.57 -6.51
C LYS A 282 -22.38 15.00 -6.34
N THR A 283 -21.08 15.15 -6.12
CA THR A 283 -20.45 16.47 -5.92
C THR A 283 -19.98 17.12 -7.21
N TYR A 284 -20.02 16.41 -8.35
CA TYR A 284 -19.57 16.92 -9.62
C TYR A 284 -20.43 18.10 -10.08
N LYS A 285 -19.79 19.23 -10.33
CA LYS A 285 -20.44 20.42 -10.89
C LYS A 285 -20.22 20.43 -12.40
N VAL A 286 -21.29 20.16 -13.14
CA VAL A 286 -21.28 20.20 -14.60
C VAL A 286 -20.89 21.60 -15.07
N ASN A 287 -19.89 21.68 -15.96
CA ASN A 287 -19.56 22.93 -16.62
C ASN A 287 -20.63 23.25 -17.67
N VAL A 288 -21.58 24.12 -17.29
CA VAL A 288 -22.74 24.51 -18.13
C VAL A 288 -22.34 25.11 -19.48
N ALA A 289 -21.14 25.68 -19.61
CA ALA A 289 -20.66 26.26 -20.87
C ALA A 289 -20.37 25.19 -21.94
N ILE A 290 -20.04 23.97 -21.52
CA ILE A 290 -19.73 22.85 -22.43
C ILE A 290 -20.76 21.72 -22.38
N ALA A 291 -21.66 21.74 -21.40
CA ALA A 291 -22.73 20.74 -21.22
C ALA A 291 -23.63 20.59 -22.45
N ASN A 292 -23.91 21.70 -23.15
CA ASN A 292 -24.72 21.71 -24.37
C ASN A 292 -24.09 20.91 -25.54
N TYR A 293 -22.80 20.60 -25.45
CA TYR A 293 -22.09 19.74 -26.41
C TYR A 293 -22.05 18.27 -25.97
N GLY A 294 -22.76 17.89 -24.90
CA GLY A 294 -22.78 16.53 -24.35
C GLY A 294 -21.47 16.12 -23.67
N LEU A 295 -20.53 17.06 -23.48
CA LEU A 295 -19.26 16.81 -22.82
C LEU A 295 -19.45 16.72 -21.30
N GLU A 296 -18.70 15.82 -20.66
CA GLU A 296 -18.67 15.62 -19.20
C GLU A 296 -19.97 15.13 -18.54
N MET A 297 -20.98 14.79 -19.35
CA MET A 297 -22.26 14.26 -18.86
C MET A 297 -22.13 12.88 -18.21
N ASP A 298 -21.05 12.14 -18.46
CA ASP A 298 -20.78 10.86 -17.80
C ASP A 298 -20.15 11.03 -16.41
N LYS A 299 -19.53 12.19 -16.11
CA LYS A 299 -18.92 12.48 -14.80
C LYS A 299 -19.94 12.66 -13.66
N VAL A 300 -21.23 12.74 -13.95
CA VAL A 300 -22.29 12.67 -12.92
C VAL A 300 -22.70 11.22 -12.58
N THR A 301 -22.04 10.22 -13.19
CA THR A 301 -22.29 8.80 -12.92
C THR A 301 -21.15 8.19 -12.09
N PRO A 302 -21.44 7.37 -11.06
CA PRO A 302 -20.42 6.62 -10.34
C PRO A 302 -19.57 5.73 -11.26
N GLU A 303 -20.18 5.16 -12.32
CA GLU A 303 -19.53 4.25 -13.26
C GLU A 303 -18.35 4.90 -14.00
N TYR A 304 -18.42 6.20 -14.28
CA TYR A 304 -17.28 6.96 -14.81
C TYR A 304 -16.06 6.84 -13.89
N TYR A 305 -16.23 7.15 -12.60
CA TYR A 305 -15.13 7.14 -11.63
C TYR A 305 -14.64 5.73 -11.31
N VAL A 306 -15.51 4.72 -11.34
CA VAL A 306 -15.09 3.32 -11.20
C VAL A 306 -14.18 2.92 -12.37
N ARG A 307 -14.52 3.32 -13.60
CA ARG A 307 -13.70 3.06 -14.78
C ARG A 307 -12.37 3.80 -14.73
N GLU A 308 -12.37 5.07 -14.35
CA GLU A 308 -11.13 5.85 -14.17
C GLU A 308 -10.26 5.26 -13.06
N TYR A 309 -10.86 4.76 -11.97
CA TYR A 309 -10.11 4.06 -10.93
C TYR A 309 -9.38 2.84 -11.50
N LEU A 310 -10.09 1.96 -12.20
CA LEU A 310 -9.50 0.73 -12.76
C LEU A 310 -8.39 1.01 -13.77
N LYS A 311 -8.56 2.08 -14.56
CA LYS A 311 -7.58 2.53 -15.55
C LYS A 311 -6.32 3.07 -14.89
N GLU A 312 -6.45 3.95 -13.91
CA GLU A 312 -5.31 4.69 -13.36
C GLU A 312 -4.65 3.96 -12.17
N TYR A 313 -5.44 3.35 -11.27
CA TYR A 313 -4.96 2.81 -9.99
C TYR A 313 -4.78 1.29 -9.99
N GLY A 314 -5.34 0.61 -11.01
CA GLY A 314 -5.27 -0.84 -11.19
C GLY A 314 -6.49 -1.60 -10.63
N PRO A 315 -6.42 -2.94 -10.54
CA PRO A 315 -7.54 -3.76 -10.11
C PRO A 315 -7.92 -3.48 -8.65
N PHE A 316 -9.16 -3.80 -8.30
CA PHE A 316 -9.60 -3.76 -6.90
C PHE A 316 -8.76 -4.69 -6.04
N ALA A 317 -8.41 -4.24 -4.84
CA ALA A 317 -7.92 -5.15 -3.83
C ALA A 317 -9.02 -6.16 -3.47
N PRO A 318 -8.66 -7.43 -3.20
CA PRO A 318 -9.62 -8.39 -2.69
C PRO A 318 -10.24 -7.85 -1.40
N GLU A 319 -11.54 -8.04 -1.24
CA GLU A 319 -12.17 -7.79 0.05
C GLU A 319 -11.51 -8.71 1.08
N PRO A 320 -11.11 -8.17 2.26
CA PRO A 320 -10.53 -9.01 3.30
C PRO A 320 -11.52 -10.11 3.68
N SER A 321 -11.02 -11.33 3.78
CA SER A 321 -11.81 -12.46 4.27
C SER A 321 -12.37 -12.15 5.65
N LYS A 322 -13.47 -12.83 6.03
CA LYS A 322 -14.04 -12.69 7.38
C LYS A 322 -13.00 -12.97 8.47
N GLN A 323 -12.04 -13.86 8.20
CA GLN A 323 -10.93 -14.19 9.10
C GLN A 323 -9.91 -13.04 9.23
N GLU A 324 -9.56 -12.38 8.13
CA GLU A 324 -8.69 -11.20 8.14
C GLU A 324 -9.36 -10.02 8.83
N LEU A 325 -10.64 -9.77 8.55
CA LEU A 325 -11.44 -8.76 9.24
C LEU A 325 -11.48 -9.01 10.75
N LEU A 326 -11.67 -10.26 11.17
CA LEU A 326 -11.65 -10.65 12.58
C LEU A 326 -10.29 -10.35 13.22
N THR A 327 -9.20 -10.68 12.52
CA THR A 327 -7.83 -10.39 12.99
C THR A 327 -7.58 -8.89 13.14
N LEU A 328 -7.99 -8.10 12.16
CA LEU A 328 -7.87 -6.64 12.18
C LEU A 328 -8.68 -6.02 13.33
N LYS A 329 -9.91 -6.48 13.55
CA LYS A 329 -10.76 -5.98 14.63
C LYS A 329 -10.22 -6.34 16.02
N ARG A 330 -9.67 -7.54 16.21
CA ARG A 330 -9.00 -7.92 17.46
C ARG A 330 -7.80 -7.02 17.75
N ARG A 331 -6.95 -6.76 16.75
CA ARG A 331 -5.85 -5.79 16.88
C ARG A 331 -6.36 -4.40 17.24
N ARG A 332 -7.44 -3.93 16.62
CA ARG A 332 -8.05 -2.63 16.95
C ARG A 332 -8.54 -2.58 18.40
N ILE A 333 -9.13 -3.67 18.91
CA ILE A 333 -9.51 -3.77 20.33
C ILE A 333 -8.28 -3.62 21.23
N ASP A 334 -7.16 -4.28 20.91
CA ASP A 334 -5.91 -4.16 21.66
C ASP A 334 -5.34 -2.73 21.63
N GLU A 335 -5.37 -2.08 20.47
CA GLU A 335 -4.97 -0.68 20.29
C GLU A 335 -5.85 0.29 21.09
N LEU A 336 -7.16 0.06 21.12
CA LEU A 336 -8.11 0.84 21.90
C LEU A 336 -7.88 0.66 23.40
N HIS A 337 -7.63 -0.57 23.86
CA HIS A 337 -7.23 -0.84 25.24
C HIS A 337 -5.93 -0.12 25.61
N ALA A 338 -4.92 -0.14 24.74
CA ALA A 338 -3.67 0.58 24.98
C ALA A 338 -3.90 2.09 25.07
N SER A 339 -4.69 2.66 24.15
CA SER A 339 -4.99 4.09 24.11
C SER A 339 -5.78 4.56 25.34
N LEU A 340 -6.70 3.75 25.83
CA LEU A 340 -7.51 4.06 27.03
C LEU A 340 -6.69 4.13 28.33
N LYS A 341 -5.49 3.55 28.37
CA LYS A 341 -4.61 3.63 29.56
C LYS A 341 -4.01 5.02 29.77
N THR A 342 -3.88 5.80 28.71
CA THR A 342 -3.18 7.09 28.73
C THR A 342 -4.10 8.28 28.46
N THR A 343 -5.31 8.04 27.97
CA THR A 343 -6.26 9.09 27.56
C THR A 343 -7.16 9.52 28.73
N THR A 344 -7.44 10.82 28.85
CA THR A 344 -8.38 11.40 29.83
C THR A 344 -9.42 12.31 29.17
N GLY A 345 -10.47 12.70 29.89
CA GLY A 345 -11.50 13.64 29.41
C GLY A 345 -12.41 13.09 28.30
N SER A 346 -12.91 13.96 27.43
CA SER A 346 -13.89 13.63 26.37
C SER A 346 -13.37 12.59 25.37
N GLN A 347 -12.08 12.59 25.07
CA GLN A 347 -11.45 11.57 24.22
C GLN A 347 -11.57 10.16 24.81
N MET A 348 -11.55 10.02 26.14
CA MET A 348 -11.72 8.72 26.80
C MET A 348 -13.11 8.14 26.50
N ILE A 349 -14.14 8.98 26.44
CA ILE A 349 -15.52 8.55 26.22
C ILE A 349 -15.69 8.06 24.78
N SER A 350 -15.20 8.80 23.79
CA SER A 350 -15.21 8.37 22.38
C SER A 350 -14.45 7.05 22.19
N LEU A 351 -13.29 6.88 22.83
CA LEU A 351 -12.53 5.63 22.75
C LEU A 351 -13.25 4.44 23.41
N ARG A 352 -13.96 4.67 24.52
CA ARG A 352 -14.80 3.63 25.18
C ARG A 352 -15.97 3.22 24.29
N GLU A 353 -16.63 4.18 23.67
CA GLU A 353 -17.69 3.91 22.70
C GLU A 353 -17.18 3.09 21.51
N GLU A 354 -16.06 3.50 20.91
CA GLU A 354 -15.43 2.79 19.79
C GLU A 354 -15.05 1.36 20.18
N LEU A 355 -14.52 1.16 21.40
CA LEU A 355 -14.18 -0.15 21.93
C LEU A 355 -15.42 -1.07 22.01
N VAL A 356 -16.52 -0.57 22.58
CA VAL A 356 -17.76 -1.35 22.71
C VAL A 356 -18.34 -1.69 21.34
N ARG A 357 -18.37 -0.74 20.40
CA ARG A 357 -18.84 -1.00 19.02
C ARG A 357 -17.95 -2.00 18.29
N THR A 358 -16.63 -1.83 18.39
CA THR A 358 -15.67 -2.75 17.74
C THR A 358 -15.80 -4.15 18.31
N SER A 359 -16.01 -4.28 19.63
CA SER A 359 -16.27 -5.56 20.30
C SER A 359 -17.57 -6.21 19.83
N ALA A 360 -18.65 -5.43 19.69
CA ALA A 360 -19.93 -5.92 19.15
C ALA A 360 -19.78 -6.47 17.73
N GLN A 361 -19.13 -5.72 16.85
CA GLN A 361 -18.86 -6.15 15.47
C GLN A 361 -17.98 -7.41 15.42
N THR A 362 -16.99 -7.50 16.31
CA THR A 362 -16.08 -8.66 16.40
C THR A 362 -16.85 -9.91 16.84
N ALA A 363 -17.72 -9.77 17.85
CA ALA A 363 -18.57 -10.84 18.37
C ALA A 363 -19.52 -11.40 17.29
N GLN A 364 -20.15 -10.52 16.50
CA GLN A 364 -21.00 -10.92 15.38
C GLN A 364 -20.21 -11.64 14.29
N LEU A 365 -19.10 -11.05 13.83
CA LEU A 365 -18.26 -11.63 12.79
C LEU A 365 -17.66 -12.99 13.18
N GLN A 366 -17.20 -13.11 14.43
CA GLN A 366 -16.70 -14.37 14.99
C GLN A 366 -17.75 -15.48 14.92
N ALA A 367 -19.02 -15.14 15.18
CA ALA A 367 -20.10 -16.10 15.20
C ALA A 367 -20.48 -16.58 13.80
N GLU A 368 -20.47 -15.66 12.81
CA GLU A 368 -20.62 -16.03 11.40
C GLU A 368 -19.50 -16.95 10.89
N VAL A 369 -18.24 -16.63 11.24
CA VAL A 369 -17.09 -17.48 10.90
C VAL A 369 -17.21 -18.85 11.53
N TYR A 370 -17.62 -18.92 12.81
CA TYR A 370 -17.79 -20.19 13.51
C TYR A 370 -18.90 -21.04 12.89
N GLU A 371 -20.07 -20.46 12.61
CA GLU A 371 -21.17 -21.18 11.98
C GLU A 371 -20.78 -21.74 10.61
N GLN A 372 -20.08 -20.92 9.80
CA GLN A 372 -19.60 -21.38 8.49
C GLN A 372 -18.58 -22.52 8.64
N ALA A 373 -17.63 -22.41 9.57
CA ALA A 373 -16.65 -23.48 9.82
C ALA A 373 -17.30 -24.80 10.24
N ILE A 374 -18.41 -24.78 10.97
CA ILE A 374 -19.19 -25.99 11.30
C ILE A 374 -19.85 -26.56 10.05
N LYS A 375 -20.46 -25.71 9.20
CA LYS A 375 -21.07 -26.14 7.92
C LYS A 375 -20.03 -26.80 7.01
N ASP A 376 -18.85 -26.20 6.89
CA ASP A 376 -17.79 -26.71 6.01
C ASP A 376 -17.24 -28.05 6.54
N LYS A 377 -17.00 -28.17 7.85
CA LYS A 377 -16.57 -29.44 8.46
C LYS A 377 -17.58 -30.56 8.25
N LEU A 378 -18.87 -30.24 8.40
CA LEU A 378 -19.94 -31.19 8.18
C LEU A 378 -20.01 -31.64 6.72
N ALA A 379 -19.93 -30.70 5.77
CA ALA A 379 -19.91 -30.99 4.35
C ALA A 379 -18.73 -31.89 3.96
N ASN A 380 -17.52 -31.57 4.44
CA ASN A 380 -16.32 -32.37 4.18
C ASN A 380 -16.42 -33.78 4.77
N ALA A 381 -16.95 -33.92 6.00
CA ALA A 381 -17.17 -35.23 6.61
C ALA A 381 -18.19 -36.06 5.83
N LYS A 382 -19.27 -35.42 5.35
CA LYS A 382 -20.30 -36.05 4.54
C LYS A 382 -19.75 -36.56 3.21
N GLU A 383 -18.96 -35.73 2.54
CA GLU A 383 -18.27 -36.09 1.30
C GLU A 383 -17.31 -37.27 1.53
N SER A 384 -16.50 -37.24 2.59
CA SER A 384 -15.57 -38.32 2.92
C SER A 384 -16.28 -39.65 3.20
N VAL A 385 -17.39 -39.63 3.96
CA VAL A 385 -18.21 -40.86 4.19
C VAL A 385 -18.78 -41.38 2.88
N SER A 386 -19.32 -40.51 2.03
CA SER A 386 -19.83 -40.90 0.71
C SER A 386 -18.74 -41.51 -0.16
N GLN A 387 -17.55 -40.92 -0.20
CA GLN A 387 -16.41 -41.43 -0.97
C GLN A 387 -15.97 -42.81 -0.47
N HIS A 388 -15.80 -43.00 0.84
CA HIS A 388 -15.41 -44.30 1.40
C HIS A 388 -16.44 -45.40 1.09
N ILE A 389 -17.75 -45.08 1.14
CA ILE A 389 -18.80 -46.04 0.76
C ILE A 389 -18.67 -46.41 -0.71
N THR A 390 -18.52 -45.42 -1.61
CA THR A 390 -18.34 -45.67 -3.04
C THR A 390 -17.09 -46.52 -3.33
N GLU A 391 -15.96 -46.20 -2.70
CA GLU A 391 -14.71 -46.94 -2.85
C GLU A 391 -14.85 -48.40 -2.39
N LEU A 392 -15.42 -48.63 -1.21
CA LEU A 392 -15.60 -49.97 -0.67
C LEU A 392 -16.58 -50.80 -1.51
N ARG A 393 -17.66 -50.18 -2.01
CA ARG A 393 -18.58 -50.85 -2.94
C ARG A 393 -17.87 -51.23 -4.23
N SER A 394 -17.10 -50.33 -4.84
CA SER A 394 -16.32 -50.61 -6.06
C SER A 394 -15.30 -51.73 -5.85
N ALA A 395 -14.64 -51.76 -4.69
CA ALA A 395 -13.71 -52.83 -4.33
C ALA A 395 -14.43 -54.19 -4.20
N ALA A 396 -15.59 -54.22 -3.55
CA ALA A 396 -16.39 -55.45 -3.42
C ALA A 396 -16.82 -56.00 -4.79
N TYR A 397 -17.26 -55.12 -5.70
CA TYR A 397 -17.58 -55.50 -7.08
C TYR A 397 -16.38 -56.03 -7.86
N THR A 398 -15.18 -55.54 -7.57
CA THR A 398 -13.96 -56.00 -8.20
C THR A 398 -13.51 -57.36 -7.67
N LEU A 399 -13.70 -57.65 -6.38
CA LEU A 399 -13.21 -58.87 -5.72
C LEU A 399 -14.16 -60.06 -5.84
N ALA A 400 -15.47 -59.83 -5.96
CA ALA A 400 -16.49 -60.86 -5.90
C ALA A 400 -16.74 -61.58 -7.25
N HIS A 401 -15.69 -62.15 -7.86
CA HIS A 401 -15.73 -62.76 -9.20
C HIS A 401 -16.71 -63.95 -9.35
N ASN A 402 -17.12 -64.58 -8.25
CA ASN A 402 -18.00 -65.76 -8.25
C ASN A 402 -19.43 -65.45 -7.79
N LEU A 403 -19.74 -64.19 -7.47
CA LEU A 403 -21.07 -63.77 -7.04
C LEU A 403 -21.76 -63.02 -8.18
N SER A 404 -23.06 -63.24 -8.32
CA SER A 404 -23.91 -62.41 -9.17
C SER A 404 -24.04 -61.00 -8.59
N SER A 405 -24.40 -60.02 -9.43
CA SER A 405 -24.66 -58.65 -8.97
C SER A 405 -25.72 -58.59 -7.85
N GLY A 406 -26.72 -59.48 -7.88
CA GLY A 406 -27.74 -59.54 -6.83
C GLY A 406 -27.21 -60.03 -5.48
N GLU A 407 -26.29 -61.00 -5.48
CA GLU A 407 -25.63 -61.48 -4.26
C GLU A 407 -24.67 -60.43 -3.68
N ILE A 408 -23.95 -59.71 -4.55
CA ILE A 408 -23.09 -58.59 -4.15
C ILE A 408 -23.93 -57.47 -3.52
N GLU A 409 -25.04 -57.07 -4.14
CA GLU A 409 -25.94 -56.07 -3.57
C GLU A 409 -26.60 -56.52 -2.26
N GLY A 410 -26.92 -57.82 -2.14
CA GLY A 410 -27.39 -58.39 -0.88
C GLY A 410 -26.37 -58.21 0.26
N LEU A 411 -25.08 -58.48 -0.01
CA LEU A 411 -23.99 -58.29 0.95
C LEU A 411 -23.71 -56.81 1.27
N LEU A 412 -23.86 -55.93 0.27
CA LEU A 412 -23.60 -54.48 0.41
C LEU A 412 -24.82 -53.69 0.88
N SER A 413 -25.94 -54.35 1.18
CA SER A 413 -27.19 -53.70 1.58
C SER A 413 -27.06 -52.85 2.85
N GLU A 414 -26.18 -53.27 3.78
CA GLU A 414 -25.86 -52.51 5.00
C GLU A 414 -24.81 -51.41 4.77
N LEU A 415 -24.13 -51.42 3.62
CA LEU A 415 -23.14 -50.41 3.22
C LEU A 415 -23.81 -49.34 2.36
N SER A 416 -24.63 -48.51 3.01
CA SER A 416 -25.32 -47.36 2.41
C SER A 416 -25.04 -46.09 3.21
N PHE A 417 -25.16 -44.94 2.52
CA PHE A 417 -24.91 -43.65 3.14
C PHE A 417 -25.93 -43.35 4.24
N GLU A 418 -27.18 -43.76 4.02
CA GLU A 418 -28.32 -43.58 4.91
C GLU A 418 -28.14 -44.28 6.27
N LEU A 419 -27.42 -45.40 6.30
CA LEU A 419 -27.09 -46.12 7.53
C LEU A 419 -25.84 -45.57 8.21
N ALA A 420 -24.85 -45.14 7.42
CA ALA A 420 -23.58 -44.62 7.94
C ALA A 420 -23.67 -43.18 8.45
N TRP A 421 -24.62 -42.39 7.94
CA TRP A 421 -24.73 -40.96 8.24
C TRP A 421 -25.97 -40.63 9.07
N ASN A 422 -25.77 -40.10 10.28
CA ASN A 422 -26.86 -39.71 11.15
C ASN A 422 -27.36 -38.28 10.82
N THR A 423 -28.40 -38.21 10.01
CA THR A 423 -29.06 -36.94 9.61
C THR A 423 -29.66 -36.17 10.80
N GLY A 424 -30.05 -36.87 11.88
CA GLY A 424 -30.51 -36.24 13.12
C GLY A 424 -29.40 -35.47 13.85
N ILE A 425 -28.21 -36.06 13.95
CA ILE A 425 -27.02 -35.41 14.53
C ILE A 425 -26.55 -34.26 13.62
N GLU A 426 -26.62 -34.42 12.30
CA GLU A 426 -26.34 -33.36 11.32
C GLU A 426 -27.23 -32.13 11.60
N ALA A 427 -28.56 -32.34 11.63
CA ALA A 427 -29.53 -31.29 11.86
C ALA A 427 -29.35 -30.63 13.25
N ALA A 428 -29.11 -31.42 14.29
CA ALA A 428 -28.87 -30.91 15.65
C ALA A 428 -27.59 -30.06 15.72
N THR A 429 -26.53 -30.46 15.03
CA THR A 429 -25.25 -29.73 14.96
C THR A 429 -25.43 -28.39 14.25
N LEU A 430 -26.09 -28.38 13.09
CA LEU A 430 -26.41 -27.16 12.35
C LEU A 430 -27.30 -26.21 13.16
N SER A 431 -28.33 -26.75 13.81
CA SER A 431 -29.23 -25.97 14.69
C SER A 431 -28.49 -25.34 15.88
N SER A 432 -27.55 -26.08 16.47
CA SER A 432 -26.71 -25.58 17.57
C SER A 432 -25.78 -24.45 17.12
N ALA A 433 -25.14 -24.60 15.95
CA ALA A 433 -24.29 -23.57 15.37
C ALA A 433 -25.09 -22.29 15.02
N ASN A 434 -26.28 -22.45 14.43
CA ASN A 434 -27.17 -21.32 14.15
C ASN A 434 -27.68 -20.64 15.43
N SER A 435 -28.00 -21.42 16.47
CA SER A 435 -28.40 -20.90 17.78
C SER A 435 -27.29 -20.10 18.44
N TYR A 436 -26.04 -20.56 18.35
CA TYR A 436 -24.88 -19.80 18.79
C TYR A 436 -24.75 -18.48 18.03
N GLN A 437 -24.84 -18.50 16.70
CA GLN A 437 -24.80 -17.30 15.87
C GLN A 437 -25.87 -16.28 16.28
N LYS A 438 -27.13 -16.73 16.43
CA LYS A 438 -28.25 -15.89 16.89
C LYS A 438 -28.00 -15.26 18.27
N LYS A 439 -27.48 -16.03 19.22
CA LYS A 439 -27.15 -15.54 20.56
C LYS A 439 -26.07 -14.46 20.50
N MET A 440 -25.02 -14.67 19.73
CA MET A 440 -23.93 -13.71 19.56
C MET A 440 -24.40 -12.43 18.86
N THR A 441 -25.26 -12.53 17.84
CA THR A 441 -25.89 -11.37 17.20
C THR A 441 -26.77 -10.59 18.19
N SER A 442 -27.51 -11.27 19.06
CA SER A 442 -28.28 -10.63 20.14
C SER A 442 -27.38 -9.88 21.12
N ILE A 443 -26.26 -10.48 21.54
CA ILE A 443 -25.25 -9.83 22.39
C ILE A 443 -24.67 -8.60 21.70
N ALA A 444 -24.26 -8.72 20.44
CA ALA A 444 -23.74 -7.59 19.66
C ALA A 444 -24.76 -6.45 19.58
N GLY A 445 -26.04 -6.76 19.37
CA GLY A 445 -27.13 -5.77 19.42
C GLY A 445 -27.25 -5.07 20.77
N LYS A 446 -27.11 -5.79 21.88
CA LYS A 446 -27.09 -5.19 23.24
C LYS A 446 -25.86 -4.31 23.46
N LEU A 447 -24.69 -4.73 22.98
CA LEU A 447 -23.45 -3.94 23.07
C LEU A 447 -23.56 -2.65 22.25
N ASN A 448 -24.13 -2.69 21.06
CA ASN A 448 -24.37 -1.48 20.27
C ASN A 448 -25.29 -0.50 21.01
N LYS A 449 -26.38 -0.98 21.63
CA LYS A 449 -27.24 -0.13 22.48
C LYS A 449 -26.49 0.45 23.68
N ALA A 450 -25.55 -0.30 24.26
CA ALA A 450 -24.71 0.20 25.34
C ALA A 450 -23.76 1.31 24.85
N ALA A 451 -23.18 1.15 23.65
CA ALA A 451 -22.37 2.17 23.00
C ALA A 451 -23.18 3.46 22.75
N ASP A 452 -24.40 3.35 22.24
CA ASP A 452 -25.30 4.50 22.04
C ASP A 452 -25.56 5.23 23.37
N ARG A 453 -25.82 4.49 24.45
CA ARG A 453 -26.02 5.06 25.80
C ARG A 453 -24.79 5.77 26.36
N ILE A 454 -23.58 5.31 26.05
CA ILE A 454 -22.33 5.99 26.45
C ILE A 454 -22.31 7.41 25.87
N VAL A 455 -22.65 7.55 24.59
CA VAL A 455 -22.73 8.86 23.91
C VAL A 455 -23.83 9.74 24.50
N GLU A 456 -25.02 9.17 24.72
CA GLU A 456 -26.16 9.90 25.28
C GLU A 456 -25.88 10.47 26.68
N ILE A 457 -25.27 9.67 27.57
CA ILE A 457 -24.95 10.09 28.94
C ILE A 457 -23.91 11.21 28.91
N ASP A 458 -22.90 11.11 28.04
CA ASP A 458 -21.88 12.15 27.90
C ASP A 458 -22.46 13.48 27.43
N GLN A 459 -23.33 13.45 26.40
CA GLN A 459 -24.00 14.65 25.91
C GLN A 459 -24.85 15.33 27.00
N LYS A 460 -25.60 14.55 27.79
CA LYS A 460 -26.39 15.08 28.91
C LYS A 460 -25.52 15.65 30.02
N GLY A 461 -24.41 14.98 30.36
CA GLY A 461 -23.45 15.49 31.32
C GLY A 461 -22.85 16.82 30.89
N SER A 462 -22.41 16.91 29.63
CA SER A 462 -21.87 18.14 29.04
C SER A 462 -22.85 19.31 29.10
N GLN A 463 -24.15 19.08 28.84
CA GLN A 463 -25.18 20.12 28.98
C GLN A 463 -25.34 20.62 30.42
N ILE A 464 -25.36 19.72 31.40
CA ILE A 464 -25.51 20.07 32.82
C ILE A 464 -24.30 20.87 33.33
N PHE A 465 -23.08 20.55 32.87
CA PHE A 465 -21.86 21.24 33.29
C PHE A 465 -21.49 22.46 32.43
N GLY A 466 -22.08 22.63 31.25
CA GLY A 466 -21.91 23.82 30.41
C GLY A 466 -22.84 24.99 30.77
N GLU A 467 -23.84 24.74 31.63
CA GLU A 467 -24.78 25.74 32.17
C GLU A 467 -24.39 26.25 33.58
N LEU A 468 -23.25 25.77 34.13
CA LEU A 468 -22.59 26.27 35.34
C LEU A 468 -21.39 27.14 34.96
#